data_AF-A0A1V4HGG9-F1
#
_entry.id   AF-A0A1V4HGG9-F1
#
_cell.length_a   1.000
_cell.length_b   1.000
_cell.length_c   1.000
_cell.angle_alpha   90.00
_cell.angle_beta   90.00
_cell.angle_gamma   90.00
#
_symmetry.space_group_name_H-M   'P 1'
#
loop_
_entity.id
_entity.type
_entity.pdbx_description
1 polymer ?
#
loop_
_entity_poly.entity_id
_entity_poly.type
_entity_poly.pdbx_seq_one_letter_code
_entity_poly.pdbx_strand_id
1 'polypeptide(L)'
;MKVNEPKRVGPVNPYRQASDHKALNGTNKKEKQRDQVQISSEAKELLLETSQAVQSKERVAKVNQLKQSVESGTYHVDAGKIAEKLLPYFK
;
A
#
# COMPACT_ATOMS: atom_id res chain seq x y z
N MET A 1 -46.00 55.44 22.97
CA MET A 1 -45.98 54.21 22.14
C MET A 1 -44.81 54.29 21.17
N LYS A 2 -44.02 53.20 21.06
CA LYS A 2 -43.00 53.01 20.02
C LYS A 2 -43.68 52.57 18.73
N VAL A 3 -43.32 53.17 17.59
CA VAL A 3 -43.63 52.61 16.27
C VAL A 3 -42.31 52.51 15.52
N ASN A 4 -41.87 51.29 15.28
CA ASN A 4 -40.65 50.99 14.53
C ASN A 4 -40.88 51.25 13.05
N GLU A 5 -39.93 51.92 12.39
CA GLU A 5 -39.97 52.19 10.96
C GLU A 5 -40.01 50.87 10.15
N PRO A 6 -40.76 50.83 9.02
CA PRO A 6 -40.79 49.64 8.18
C PRO A 6 -39.44 49.48 7.48
N LYS A 7 -38.76 48.37 7.76
CA LYS A 7 -37.55 47.95 7.06
C LYS A 7 -37.82 47.98 5.55
N ARG A 8 -37.15 48.91 4.84
CA ARG A 8 -37.19 48.95 3.38
C ARG A 8 -36.49 47.70 2.84
N VAL A 9 -37.30 46.74 2.42
CA VAL A 9 -36.85 45.62 1.58
C VAL A 9 -36.48 46.21 0.22
N GLY A 10 -35.17 46.43 0.01
CA GLY A 10 -34.63 46.74 -1.31
C GLY A 10 -34.90 45.59 -2.29
N PRO A 11 -34.80 45.83 -3.61
CA PRO A 11 -35.08 44.82 -4.62
C PRO A 11 -34.17 43.61 -4.43
N VAL A 12 -34.73 42.55 -3.85
CA VAL A 12 -34.04 41.28 -3.64
C VAL A 12 -33.98 40.61 -5.00
N ASN A 13 -32.78 40.54 -5.59
CA ASN A 13 -32.61 40.01 -6.93
C ASN A 13 -32.66 38.46 -6.85
N PRO A 14 -33.75 37.80 -7.32
CA PRO A 14 -33.97 36.36 -7.09
C PRO A 14 -32.91 35.49 -7.76
N TYR A 15 -32.22 36.04 -8.76
CA TYR A 15 -31.13 35.37 -9.45
C TYR A 15 -29.87 35.19 -8.58
N ARG A 16 -29.62 36.10 -7.61
CA ARG A 16 -28.48 35.98 -6.68
C ARG A 16 -28.70 34.87 -5.65
N GLN A 17 -29.94 34.67 -5.20
CA GLN A 17 -30.27 33.53 -4.33
C GLN A 17 -30.03 32.19 -5.02
N ALA A 18 -30.34 32.07 -6.31
CA ALA A 18 -30.11 30.84 -7.06
C ALA A 18 -28.62 30.48 -7.21
N SER A 19 -27.72 31.48 -7.33
CA SER A 19 -26.27 31.25 -7.34
C SER A 19 -25.72 30.85 -5.96
N ASP A 20 -26.22 31.47 -4.89
CA ASP A 20 -25.79 31.16 -3.52
C ASP A 20 -26.25 29.76 -3.08
N HIS A 21 -27.44 29.32 -3.50
CA HIS A 21 -27.93 27.96 -3.27
C HIS A 21 -27.12 26.88 -4.04
N LYS A 22 -26.50 27.22 -5.18
CA LYS A 22 -25.59 26.30 -5.88
C LYS A 22 -24.20 26.22 -5.23
N ALA A 23 -23.72 27.31 -4.62
CA ALA A 23 -22.45 27.32 -3.90
C ALA A 23 -22.51 26.52 -2.58
N LEU A 24 -23.65 26.53 -1.89
CA LEU A 24 -23.86 25.78 -0.64
C LEU A 24 -23.96 24.26 -0.85
N ASN A 25 -24.35 23.80 -2.05
CA ASN A 25 -24.37 22.38 -2.41
C ASN A 25 -23.04 21.88 -3.02
N GLY A 26 -22.04 22.76 -3.16
CA GLY A 26 -20.75 22.46 -3.79
C GLY A 26 -19.69 21.83 -2.87
N THR A 27 -19.99 21.60 -1.60
CA THR A 27 -19.03 21.03 -0.62
C THR A 27 -18.98 19.51 -0.62
N ASN A 28 -19.86 18.83 -1.36
CA ASN A 28 -19.73 17.41 -1.63
C ASN A 28 -18.91 17.17 -2.91
N LYS A 29 -17.72 17.77 -2.99
CA LYS A 29 -16.67 17.21 -3.85
C LYS A 29 -16.29 15.87 -3.22
N LYS A 30 -17.02 14.82 -3.56
CA LYS A 30 -16.48 13.45 -3.47
C LYS A 30 -15.18 13.50 -4.27
N GLU A 31 -14.06 13.50 -3.56
CA GLU A 31 -12.75 13.38 -4.18
C GLU A 31 -12.84 12.20 -5.15
N LYS A 32 -12.42 12.41 -6.41
CA LYS A 32 -12.35 11.35 -7.41
C LYS A 32 -11.69 10.15 -6.72
N GLN A 33 -12.43 9.04 -6.61
CA GLN A 33 -11.87 7.82 -6.05
C GLN A 33 -10.63 7.49 -6.86
N ARG A 34 -9.47 7.56 -6.20
CA ARG A 34 -8.20 7.17 -6.80
C ARG A 34 -8.11 5.67 -6.65
N ASP A 35 -7.82 4.99 -7.73
CA ASP A 35 -7.45 3.59 -7.68
C ASP A 35 -6.17 3.47 -6.83
N GLN A 36 -6.27 2.75 -5.72
CA GLN A 36 -5.15 2.49 -4.82
C GLN A 36 -5.03 0.98 -4.63
N VAL A 37 -3.83 0.46 -4.85
CA VAL A 37 -3.50 -0.93 -4.54
C VAL A 37 -2.97 -0.97 -3.11
N GLN A 38 -3.75 -1.56 -2.20
CA GLN A 38 -3.30 -1.81 -0.83
C GLN A 38 -2.87 -3.27 -0.70
N ILE A 39 -1.62 -3.48 -0.26
CA ILE A 39 -1.14 -4.82 0.11
C ILE A 39 -1.72 -5.15 1.49
N SER A 40 -2.33 -6.33 1.62
CA SER A 40 -2.87 -6.85 2.88
C SER A 40 -1.83 -6.79 4.01
N SER A 41 -2.25 -6.46 5.23
CA SER A 41 -1.40 -6.49 6.42
C SER A 41 -0.79 -7.87 6.65
N GLU A 42 -1.58 -8.93 6.44
CA GLU A 42 -1.15 -10.32 6.57
C GLU A 42 -0.03 -10.67 5.58
N ALA A 43 -0.13 -10.20 4.34
CA ALA A 43 0.92 -10.43 3.33
C ALA A 43 2.24 -9.73 3.70
N LYS A 44 2.18 -8.58 4.39
CA LYS A 44 3.37 -7.89 4.89
C LYS A 44 4.01 -8.65 6.05
N GLU A 45 3.20 -9.20 6.95
CA GLU A 45 3.67 -10.00 8.08
C GLU A 45 4.37 -11.28 7.60
N LEU A 46 3.76 -12.03 6.66
CA LEU A 46 4.39 -13.22 6.08
C LEU A 46 5.73 -12.91 5.38
N LEU A 47 5.82 -11.76 4.71
CA LEU A 47 7.08 -11.31 4.10
C LEU A 47 8.15 -11.03 5.16
N LEU A 48 7.77 -10.41 6.27
CA LEU A 48 8.69 -10.11 7.37
C LEU A 48 9.20 -11.40 8.02
N GLU A 49 8.33 -12.37 8.29
CA GLU A 49 8.71 -13.68 8.85
C GLU A 49 9.69 -14.42 7.92
N THR A 50 9.38 -14.44 6.62
CA THR A 50 10.25 -15.06 5.60
C THR A 50 11.60 -14.34 5.55
N SER A 51 11.61 -13.00 5.63
CA SER A 51 12.83 -12.20 5.60
C SER A 51 13.70 -12.42 6.85
N GLN A 52 13.08 -12.62 8.01
CA GLN A 52 13.80 -12.96 9.25
C GLN A 52 14.42 -14.35 9.16
N ALA A 53 13.72 -15.32 8.57
CA ALA A 53 14.28 -16.65 8.31
C ALA A 53 15.48 -16.62 7.34
N VAL A 54 15.53 -15.66 6.41
CA VAL A 54 16.67 -15.44 5.51
C VAL A 54 17.90 -14.90 6.26
N GLN A 55 17.71 -14.18 7.37
CA GLN A 55 18.78 -13.58 8.18
C GLN A 55 19.24 -14.46 9.34
N SER A 56 18.83 -15.74 9.38
CA SER A 56 19.26 -16.64 10.45
C SER A 56 20.78 -16.81 10.47
N LYS A 57 21.38 -16.76 11.67
CA LYS A 57 22.84 -16.90 11.86
C LYS A 57 23.37 -18.20 11.25
N GLU A 58 22.58 -19.26 11.33
CA GLU A 58 22.89 -20.58 10.76
C GLU A 58 23.01 -20.53 9.24
N ARG A 59 22.11 -19.82 8.56
CA ARG A 59 22.18 -19.64 7.10
C ARG A 59 23.40 -18.83 6.70
N VAL A 60 23.72 -17.76 7.44
CA VAL A 60 24.92 -16.94 7.19
C VAL A 60 26.18 -17.79 7.33
N ALA A 61 26.29 -18.59 8.40
CA ALA A 61 27.42 -19.50 8.62
C ALA A 61 27.55 -20.52 7.48
N LYS A 62 26.44 -21.15 7.08
CA LYS A 62 26.40 -22.10 5.97
C LYS A 62 26.85 -21.48 4.66
N VAL A 63 26.40 -20.26 4.34
CA VAL A 63 26.81 -19.55 3.12
C VAL A 63 28.31 -19.25 3.14
N ASN A 64 28.85 -18.82 4.28
CA ASN A 64 30.29 -18.54 4.40
C ASN A 64 31.13 -19.80 4.21
N GLN A 65 30.71 -20.94 4.78
CA GLN A 65 31.39 -22.22 4.57
C GLN A 65 31.35 -22.63 3.09
N LEU A 66 30.19 -22.49 2.43
CA LEU A 66 30.06 -22.79 1.01
C LEU A 66 30.97 -21.92 0.14
N LYS A 67 31.08 -20.62 0.44
CA LYS A 67 32.00 -19.71 -0.26
C LYS A 67 33.45 -20.19 -0.16
N GLN A 68 33.90 -20.57 1.04
CA GLN A 68 35.25 -21.10 1.25
C GLN A 68 35.48 -22.40 0.45
N SER A 69 34.50 -23.31 0.43
CA SER A 69 34.61 -24.55 -0.37
C SER A 69 34.68 -24.28 -1.87
N VAL A 70 33.97 -23.25 -2.36
CA VAL A 70 34.02 -22.85 -3.77
C VAL A 70 35.37 -22.20 -4.11
N GLU A 71 35.86 -21.28 -3.28
CA GLU A 71 37.16 -20.62 -3.46
C GLU A 71 38.34 -21.61 -3.43
N SER A 72 38.27 -22.62 -2.55
CA SER A 72 39.26 -23.70 -2.48
C SER A 72 39.11 -24.77 -3.57
N GLY A 73 38.09 -24.68 -4.43
CA GLY A 73 37.83 -25.64 -5.50
C GLY A 73 37.37 -27.03 -5.03
N THR A 74 37.06 -27.19 -3.74
CA THR A 74 36.62 -28.47 -3.14
C THR A 74 35.10 -28.65 -3.17
N TYR A 75 34.36 -27.64 -3.62
CA TYR A 75 32.91 -27.71 -3.74
C TYR A 75 32.47 -28.66 -4.86
N HIS A 76 31.74 -29.72 -4.49
CA HIS A 76 31.18 -30.69 -5.42
C HIS A 76 29.68 -30.45 -5.64
N VAL A 77 29.28 -30.36 -6.91
CA VAL A 77 27.89 -30.20 -7.32
C VAL A 77 27.26 -31.58 -7.50
N ASP A 78 26.40 -31.95 -6.56
CA ASP A 78 25.67 -33.23 -6.58
C ASP A 78 24.39 -33.12 -7.41
N ALA A 79 24.37 -33.80 -8.56
CA ALA A 79 23.23 -33.80 -9.48
C ALA A 79 21.96 -34.41 -8.88
N GLY A 80 22.08 -35.38 -7.96
CA GLY A 80 20.92 -35.99 -7.29
C GLY A 80 20.18 -34.98 -6.43
N LYS A 81 20.93 -34.18 -5.65
CA LYS A 81 20.36 -33.11 -4.82
C LYS A 81 19.69 -32.00 -5.65
N ILE A 82 20.21 -31.73 -6.85
CA ILE A 82 19.57 -30.78 -7.78
C ILE A 82 18.21 -31.31 -8.22
N ALA A 83 18.16 -32.57 -8.67
CA ALA A 83 16.92 -33.21 -9.09
C ALA A 83 15.89 -33.19 -7.95
N GLU A 84 16.27 -33.64 -6.74
CA GLU A 84 15.39 -33.64 -5.56
C GLU A 84 14.77 -32.27 -5.26
N LYS A 85 15.55 -31.19 -5.42
CA LYS A 85 15.07 -29.82 -5.17
C LYS A 85 14.17 -29.28 -6.27
N LEU A 86 14.33 -29.76 -7.50
CA LEU A 86 13.50 -29.35 -8.63
C LEU A 86 12.21 -30.15 -8.77
N LEU A 87 12.19 -31.40 -8.30
CA LEU A 87 11.02 -32.30 -8.37
C LEU A 87 9.68 -31.67 -7.96
N PRO A 88 9.57 -30.86 -6.88
CA PRO A 88 8.29 -30.27 -6.47
C PRO A 88 7.65 -29.33 -7.50
N TYR A 89 8.44 -28.79 -8.44
CA TYR A 89 8.00 -27.80 -9.42
C TYR A 89 7.58 -28.42 -10.77
N PHE A 90 7.79 -29.72 -10.97
CA PHE A 90 7.52 -30.42 -12.22
C PHE A 90 6.26 -31.30 -12.17
N LYS A 91 5.23 -30.86 -11.45
CA LYS A 91 3.90 -31.48 -11.45
C LYS A 91 3.05 -30.97 -12.60
#